data_AF-A0A1M3HA99-F1
#
_entry.id   AF-A0A1M3HA99-F1
#
_cell.length_a   1.000
_cell.length_b   1.000
_cell.length_c   1.000
_cell.angle_alpha   90.00
_cell.angle_beta   90.00
_cell.angle_gamma   90.00
#
_symmetry.space_group_name_H-M   'P 1'
#
loop_
_entity.id
_entity.type
_entity.pdbx_description
1 polymer ?
#
loop_
_entity_poly.entity_id
_entity_poly.type
_entity_poly.pdbx_seq_one_letter_code
_entity_poly.pdbx_strand_id
1 'polypeptide(L)'
;MIAPIAVAIGLLSFSSTYAQRGDTAAMRQRQEAMMKKMTEDLKLTSVQVDSLTAIQKEFQPKMRDIFMDQSLSREDKQAKIQPLNEERNKRIQAALGDDLYKKYQQWMEDNRPMRRQQ
;
A
#
# COMPACT_ATOMS: atom_id res chain seq x y z
N MET A 1 55.16 -5.85 41.32
CA MET A 1 54.26 -4.73 41.64
C MET A 1 52.94 -4.92 40.88
N ILE A 2 51.84 -5.08 41.62
CA ILE A 2 50.45 -4.62 41.38
C ILE A 2 49.74 -4.88 40.02
N ALA A 3 48.80 -5.83 40.08
CA ALA A 3 47.42 -5.95 39.54
C ALA A 3 46.94 -5.26 38.22
N PRO A 4 46.01 -5.91 37.47
CA PRO A 4 45.38 -5.37 36.26
C PRO A 4 44.13 -4.52 36.59
N ILE A 5 43.87 -3.48 35.81
CA ILE A 5 42.61 -2.71 35.86
C ILE A 5 41.95 -2.73 34.48
N ALA A 6 40.76 -3.31 34.45
CA ALA A 6 39.78 -3.27 33.37
C ALA A 6 39.09 -1.90 33.31
N VAL A 7 38.84 -1.35 32.11
CA VAL A 7 37.76 -0.38 31.90
C VAL A 7 37.16 -0.50 30.49
N ALA A 8 35.89 -0.91 30.49
CA ALA A 8 34.79 -0.53 29.60
C ALA A 8 34.89 -0.75 28.08
N ILE A 9 34.43 -1.92 27.65
CA ILE A 9 33.76 -2.11 26.35
C ILE A 9 32.48 -1.27 26.39
N GLY A 10 32.50 -0.15 25.68
CA GLY A 10 31.34 0.72 25.47
C GLY A 10 30.25 0.00 24.68
N LEU A 11 29.27 -0.53 25.42
CA LEU A 11 27.93 -0.83 24.96
C LEU A 11 27.29 0.42 24.35
N LEU A 12 27.21 0.47 23.02
CA LEU A 12 26.18 1.24 22.32
C LEU A 12 25.47 0.32 21.31
N SER A 13 24.45 -0.35 21.84
CA SER A 13 23.13 -0.46 21.24
C SER A 13 23.04 -1.02 19.81
N PHE A 14 22.90 -2.35 19.77
CA PHE A 14 21.92 -3.10 18.99
C PHE A 14 21.46 -2.51 17.65
N SER A 15 21.88 -3.19 16.59
CA SER A 15 21.39 -3.13 15.22
C SER A 15 19.87 -2.93 15.12
N SER A 16 19.43 -1.75 14.73
CA SER A 16 18.11 -1.54 14.13
C SER A 16 18.22 -1.48 12.61
N THR A 17 18.86 -2.50 12.02
CA THR A 17 18.55 -2.92 10.65
C THR A 17 17.18 -3.60 10.63
N TYR A 18 16.14 -2.80 10.83
CA TYR A 18 14.78 -3.10 10.38
C TYR A 18 14.36 -2.05 9.35
N ALA A 19 15.25 -1.70 8.42
CA ALA A 19 14.84 -1.12 7.17
C ALA A 19 14.56 -2.27 6.19
N GLN A 20 13.28 -2.45 5.84
CA GLN A 20 12.82 -3.06 4.59
C GLN A 20 12.99 -4.58 4.40
N ARG A 21 12.64 -5.40 5.39
CA ARG A 21 12.07 -6.74 5.11
C ARG A 21 10.66 -6.82 5.65
N GLY A 22 9.85 -5.82 5.25
CA GLY A 22 8.42 -5.80 5.49
C GLY A 22 7.80 -7.03 4.81
N ASP A 23 7.36 -7.93 5.66
CA ASP A 23 6.82 -9.24 5.40
C ASP A 23 5.86 -9.26 4.20
N THR A 24 6.39 -9.57 3.01
CA THR A 24 5.67 -9.47 1.73
C THR A 24 4.48 -10.43 1.73
N ALA A 25 4.59 -11.53 2.48
CA ALA A 25 3.51 -12.47 2.74
C ALA A 25 2.39 -11.81 3.58
N ALA A 26 2.72 -11.15 4.69
CA ALA A 26 1.73 -10.45 5.50
C ALA A 26 1.04 -9.31 4.73
N MET A 27 1.76 -8.60 3.86
CA MET A 27 1.16 -7.58 2.99
C MET A 27 0.17 -8.18 2.00
N ARG A 28 0.52 -9.31 1.37
CA ARG A 28 -0.37 -10.04 0.45
C ARG A 28 -1.61 -10.55 1.17
N GLN A 29 -1.45 -11.18 2.33
CA GLN A 29 -2.58 -11.65 3.14
C GLN A 29 -3.55 -10.52 3.52
N ARG A 30 -3.03 -9.34 3.87
CA ARG A 30 -3.87 -8.16 4.13
C ARG A 30 -4.63 -7.70 2.88
N GLN A 31 -3.99 -7.69 1.71
CA GLN A 31 -4.63 -7.34 0.45
C GLN A 31 -5.73 -8.35 0.07
N GLU A 32 -5.45 -9.64 0.22
CA GLU A 32 -6.41 -10.71 -0.03
C GLU A 32 -7.61 -10.64 0.92
N ALA A 33 -7.37 -10.42 2.22
CA ALA A 33 -8.44 -10.24 3.20
C ALA A 33 -9.29 -9.00 2.90
N MET A 34 -8.66 -7.90 2.46
CA MET A 34 -9.35 -6.67 2.06
C MET A 34 -10.23 -6.92 0.82
N MET A 35 -9.70 -7.58 -0.21
CA MET A 35 -10.46 -7.93 -1.42
C MET A 35 -11.62 -8.88 -1.11
N LYS A 36 -11.41 -9.87 -0.24
CA LYS A 36 -12.46 -10.78 0.20
C LYS A 36 -13.58 -10.03 0.92
N LYS A 37 -13.22 -9.19 1.89
CA LYS A 37 -14.19 -8.37 2.62
C LYS A 37 -14.99 -7.45 1.69
N MET A 38 -14.31 -6.78 0.75
CA MET A 38 -14.98 -5.92 -0.24
C MET A 38 -15.96 -6.70 -1.12
N THR A 39 -15.57 -7.90 -1.55
CA THR A 39 -16.42 -8.78 -2.37
C THR A 39 -17.68 -9.17 -1.62
N GLU A 40 -17.56 -9.50 -0.34
CA GLU A 40 -18.69 -9.85 0.53
C GLU A 40 -19.60 -8.64 0.81
N ASP A 41 -19.02 -7.50 1.21
CA ASP A 41 -19.75 -6.27 1.56
C ASP A 41 -20.50 -5.67 0.37
N LEU A 42 -19.87 -5.66 -0.81
CA LEU A 42 -20.43 -5.09 -2.04
C LEU A 42 -21.15 -6.11 -2.91
N LYS A 43 -21.15 -7.39 -2.52
CA LYS A 43 -21.73 -8.52 -3.27
C LYS A 43 -21.21 -8.57 -4.71
N LEU A 44 -19.90 -8.41 -4.89
CA LEU A 44 -19.28 -8.43 -6.21
C LEU A 44 -19.35 -9.81 -6.84
N THR A 45 -19.58 -9.86 -8.15
CA THR A 45 -19.48 -11.08 -8.96
C THR A 45 -18.02 -11.46 -9.20
N SER A 46 -17.73 -12.71 -9.57
CA SER A 46 -16.38 -13.15 -9.95
C SER A 46 -15.79 -12.29 -11.06
N VAL A 47 -16.59 -11.96 -12.08
CA VAL A 47 -16.17 -11.11 -13.22
C VAL A 47 -15.77 -9.70 -12.77
N GLN A 48 -16.50 -9.12 -11.81
CA GLN A 48 -16.17 -7.81 -11.26
C GLN A 48 -14.88 -7.87 -10.42
N VAL A 49 -14.70 -8.91 -9.61
CA VAL A 49 -13.47 -9.12 -8.82
C VAL A 49 -12.26 -9.31 -9.72
N ASP A 50 -12.39 -10.08 -10.79
CA ASP A 50 -11.34 -10.31 -11.78
C ASP A 50 -10.95 -9.00 -12.49
N SER A 51 -11.96 -8.20 -12.85
CA SER A 51 -11.75 -6.89 -13.47
C SER A 51 -11.00 -5.92 -12.54
N LEU A 52 -11.40 -5.83 -11.28
CA LEU A 52 -10.70 -5.02 -10.27
C LEU A 52 -9.26 -5.50 -10.04
N THR A 53 -9.05 -6.81 -9.98
CA THR A 53 -7.73 -7.40 -9.80
C THR A 53 -6.83 -7.11 -10.99
N ALA A 54 -7.35 -7.20 -12.21
CA ALA A 54 -6.62 -6.87 -13.43
C ALA A 54 -6.21 -5.39 -13.45
N ILE A 55 -7.15 -4.48 -13.14
CA ILE A 55 -6.86 -3.05 -13.02
C ILE A 55 -5.78 -2.82 -11.95
N GLN A 56 -5.91 -3.41 -10.77
CA GLN A 56 -4.92 -3.23 -9.71
C GLN A 56 -3.52 -3.71 -10.14
N LYS A 57 -3.42 -4.86 -10.80
CA LYS A 57 -2.15 -5.40 -11.32
C LYS A 57 -1.49 -4.50 -12.36
N GLU A 58 -2.26 -3.76 -13.15
CA GLU A 58 -1.72 -2.83 -14.14
C GLU A 58 -1.19 -1.53 -13.51
N PHE A 59 -1.94 -0.94 -12.56
CA PHE A 59 -1.60 0.38 -12.02
C PHE A 59 -0.64 0.33 -10.82
N GLN A 60 -0.63 -0.77 -10.07
CA GLN A 60 0.25 -0.93 -8.91
C GLN A 60 1.75 -0.79 -9.23
N PRO A 61 2.33 -1.39 -10.29
CA PRO A 61 3.73 -1.16 -10.64
C PRO A 61 4.00 0.29 -11.02
N LYS A 62 3.13 0.93 -11.83
CA LYS A 62 3.27 2.34 -12.24
C LYS A 62 3.34 3.27 -11.02
N MET A 63 2.45 3.07 -10.04
CA MET A 63 2.46 3.83 -8.80
C MET A 63 3.72 3.56 -7.99
N ARG A 64 4.12 2.29 -7.86
CA ARG A 64 5.32 1.89 -7.13
C ARG A 64 6.57 2.56 -7.71
N ASP A 65 6.69 2.59 -9.03
CA ASP A 65 7.85 3.17 -9.71
C ASP A 65 7.97 4.68 -9.41
N ILE A 66 6.85 5.42 -9.43
CA ILE A 66 6.82 6.84 -9.01
C ILE A 66 7.20 7.01 -7.54
N PHE A 67 6.70 6.15 -6.66
CA PHE A 67 7.02 6.23 -5.23
C PHE A 67 8.50 5.93 -4.95
N MET A 68 9.08 4.98 -5.68
CA MET A 68 10.48 4.56 -5.54
C MET A 68 11.47 5.48 -6.24
N ASP A 69 11.03 6.31 -7.18
CA ASP A 69 11.87 7.29 -7.85
C ASP A 69 12.42 8.33 -6.85
N GLN A 70 13.72 8.28 -6.59
CA GLN A 70 14.39 9.20 -5.64
C GLN A 70 14.71 10.56 -6.26
N SER A 71 14.60 10.71 -7.58
CA SER A 71 14.83 11.98 -8.28
C SER A 71 13.65 12.94 -8.15
N LEU A 72 12.45 12.43 -7.82
CA LEU A 72 11.23 13.23 -7.73
C LEU A 72 11.00 13.75 -6.31
N SER A 73 10.63 15.04 -6.22
CA SER A 73 10.10 15.60 -4.98
C SER A 73 8.76 14.97 -4.61
N ARG A 74 8.30 15.19 -3.38
CA ARG A 74 6.96 14.73 -2.97
C ARG A 74 5.85 15.36 -3.81
N GLU A 75 6.02 16.62 -4.19
CA GLU A 75 5.05 17.35 -5.02
C GLU A 75 5.01 16.77 -6.43
N ASP A 76 6.16 16.52 -7.04
CA ASP A 76 6.24 15.89 -8.36
C ASP A 76 5.64 14.48 -8.37
N LYS A 77 5.87 13.70 -7.30
CA LYS A 77 5.24 12.39 -7.13
C LYS A 77 3.71 12.52 -7.09
N GLN A 78 3.17 13.47 -6.33
CA GLN A 78 1.72 13.70 -6.28
C GLN A 78 1.16 14.12 -7.65
N ALA A 79 1.85 15.04 -8.33
CA ALA A 79 1.46 15.50 -9.67
C ALA A 79 1.44 14.36 -10.69
N LYS A 80 2.34 13.37 -10.59
CA LYS A 80 2.34 12.18 -11.45
C LYS A 80 1.33 11.11 -11.03
N ILE A 81 1.06 10.98 -9.74
CA ILE A 81 0.12 9.98 -9.21
C ILE A 81 -1.34 10.37 -9.45
N GLN A 82 -1.67 11.66 -9.41
CA GLN A 82 -3.04 12.15 -9.67
C GLN A 82 -3.65 11.62 -10.98
N PRO A 83 -3.03 11.84 -12.16
CA PRO A 83 -3.61 11.37 -13.42
C PRO A 83 -3.70 9.83 -13.48
N LEU A 84 -2.76 9.11 -12.86
CA LEU A 84 -2.85 7.64 -12.76
C LEU A 84 -4.01 7.18 -11.88
N ASN A 85 -4.30 7.88 -10.79
CA ASN A 85 -5.46 7.58 -9.95
C ASN A 85 -6.76 7.85 -10.70
N GLU A 86 -6.84 8.97 -11.44
CA GLU A 86 -8.00 9.29 -12.25
C GLU A 86 -8.25 8.24 -13.34
N GLU A 87 -7.20 7.83 -14.05
CA GLU A 87 -7.31 6.78 -15.07
C GLU A 87 -7.75 5.45 -14.45
N ARG A 88 -7.13 5.04 -13.33
CA ARG A 88 -7.53 3.84 -12.59
C ARG A 88 -9.00 3.91 -12.19
N ASN A 89 -9.44 5.03 -11.64
CA ASN A 89 -10.80 5.24 -11.18
C ASN A 89 -11.82 5.17 -12.33
N LYS A 90 -11.51 5.77 -13.50
CA LYS A 90 -12.34 5.64 -14.71
C LYS A 90 -12.49 4.19 -15.16
N ARG A 91 -11.41 3.41 -15.13
CA ARG A 91 -11.46 1.98 -15.50
C ARG A 91 -12.26 1.15 -14.49
N ILE A 92 -12.14 1.45 -13.20
CA ILE A 92 -12.95 0.80 -12.16
C ILE A 92 -14.43 1.15 -12.37
N GLN A 93 -14.76 2.41 -12.64
CA GLN A 93 -16.14 2.83 -12.90
C GLN A 93 -16.72 2.11 -14.12
N ALA A 94 -15.95 1.98 -15.21
CA ALA A 94 -16.39 1.24 -16.38
C ALA A 94 -16.62 -0.27 -16.10
N ALA A 95 -15.79 -0.88 -15.23
CA ALA A 95 -15.91 -2.29 -14.89
C ALA A 95 -17.05 -2.60 -13.91
N LEU A 96 -17.35 -1.68 -12.98
CA LEU A 96 -18.37 -1.87 -11.94
C LEU A 96 -19.72 -1.28 -12.32
N GLY A 97 -19.76 -0.26 -13.18
CA GLY A 97 -20.92 0.60 -13.39
C GLY A 97 -21.07 1.66 -12.28
N ASP A 98 -21.86 2.71 -12.55
CA ASP A 98 -21.93 3.90 -11.69
C ASP A 98 -22.40 3.63 -10.25
N ASP A 99 -23.44 2.80 -10.09
CA ASP A 99 -24.03 2.53 -8.78
C ASP A 99 -23.08 1.74 -7.88
N LEU A 100 -22.42 0.72 -8.44
CA LEU A 100 -21.48 -0.12 -7.72
C LEU A 100 -20.15 0.61 -7.49
N TYR A 101 -19.75 1.47 -8.43
CA TYR A 101 -18.58 2.33 -8.28
C TYR A 101 -18.71 3.29 -7.10
N LYS A 102 -19.88 3.91 -6.90
CA LYS A 102 -20.13 4.77 -5.72
C LYS A 102 -19.97 3.99 -4.42
N LYS A 103 -20.54 2.78 -4.34
CA LYS A 103 -20.39 1.91 -3.15
C LYS A 103 -18.94 1.49 -2.94
N TYR A 104 -18.22 1.19 -4.02
CA TYR A 104 -16.79 0.90 -3.98
C TYR A 104 -15.98 2.08 -3.41
N GLN A 105 -16.23 3.31 -3.88
CA GLN A 105 -15.53 4.50 -3.36
C GLN A 105 -15.77 4.71 -1.87
N GLN A 106 -17.04 4.62 -1.44
CA GLN A 106 -17.39 4.73 -0.03
C GLN A 106 -16.73 3.63 0.81
N TRP A 107 -16.79 2.38 0.34
CA TRP A 107 -16.14 1.27 1.02
C TRP A 107 -14.62 1.47 1.16
N MET A 108 -13.96 1.99 0.12
CA MET A 108 -12.53 2.30 0.15
C MET A 108 -12.18 3.42 1.12
N GLU A 109 -13.05 4.41 1.29
CA GLU A 109 -12.90 5.49 2.25
C GLU A 109 -13.05 4.98 3.69
N ASP A 110 -14.12 4.23 3.96
CA ASP A 110 -14.44 3.65 5.27
C ASP A 110 -13.39 2.63 5.74
N ASN A 111 -12.81 1.88 4.80
CA ASN A 111 -11.80 0.85 5.09
C ASN A 111 -10.37 1.34 4.85
N ARG A 112 -10.18 2.63 4.54
CA ARG A 112 -8.84 3.20 4.44
C ARG A 112 -8.18 3.07 5.81
N PRO A 113 -6.99 2.45 5.92
CA PRO A 113 -6.28 2.44 7.18
C PRO A 113 -6.07 3.90 7.57
N MET A 114 -6.66 4.31 8.71
CA MET A 114 -6.45 5.64 9.25
C MET A 114 -4.95 5.88 9.22
N ARG A 115 -4.52 6.87 8.42
CA ARG A 115 -3.19 7.42 8.58
C ARG A 115 -3.26 8.00 9.98
N ARG A 116 -2.83 7.23 10.99
CA ARG A 116 -2.59 7.79 12.31
C ARG A 116 -1.71 8.99 12.01
N GLN A 117 -2.28 10.18 12.16
CA GLN A 117 -1.52 11.41 12.16
C GLN A 117 -0.60 11.23 13.37
N GLN A 118 0.61 10.70 13.09
CA GLN A 118 1.76 10.83 13.96
C GLN A 118 2.50 12.05 13.46
#